data_AF-A0A2N6BKL8-F1
#
_entry.id   AF-A0A2N6BKL8-F1
#
_cell.length_a   1.000
_cell.length_b   1.000
_cell.length_c   1.000
_cell.angle_alpha   90.00
_cell.angle_beta   90.00
_cell.angle_gamma   90.00
#
_symmetry.space_group_name_H-M   'P 1'
#
loop_
_entity.id
_entity.type
_entity.pdbx_description
1 polymer ?
#
loop_
_entity_poly.entity_id
_entity_poly.type
_entity_poly.pdbx_seq_one_letter_code
_entity_poly.pdbx_strand_id
1 'polypeptide(L)'
;MEQARRYKLDSGLPVLATTKAIYNEESCYTADCHHHNELQSILGTLDVGLSELPLQESLSTMGKRLVAFTIMLTILVIGGVAALLQLNVVAPLRKLTDYLHAVSVGDDSGEAPELSGELKTIVYAIRRIKKSIDKHD
;
A
#
# COMPACT_ATOMS: atom_id res chain seq x y z
N MET A 1 10.05 -12.49 39.32
CA MET A 1 10.82 -12.14 38.11
C MET A 1 10.13 -12.77 36.92
N GLU A 2 9.68 -11.96 35.97
CA GLU A 2 9.17 -12.42 34.68
C GLU A 2 10.20 -12.05 33.62
N GLN A 3 10.70 -13.04 32.88
CA GLN A 3 11.72 -12.82 31.87
C GLN A 3 11.29 -13.49 30.56
N ALA A 4 11.13 -12.67 29.52
CA ALA A 4 10.95 -13.16 28.15
C ALA A 4 12.31 -13.28 27.47
N ARG A 5 12.55 -14.41 26.80
CA ARG A 5 13.79 -14.69 26.06
C ARG A 5 13.48 -15.34 24.73
N ARG A 6 14.26 -15.01 23.70
CA ARG A 6 14.21 -15.65 22.39
C ARG A 6 15.48 -16.44 22.19
N TYR A 7 15.36 -17.72 21.85
CA TYR A 7 16.52 -18.57 21.53
C TYR A 7 16.17 -19.55 20.41
N LYS A 8 17.21 -20.17 19.86
CA LYS A 8 17.07 -21.24 18.87
C LYS A 8 17.36 -22.57 19.54
N LEU A 9 16.53 -23.57 19.28
CA LEU A 9 16.85 -24.95 19.65
C LEU A 9 17.99 -25.47 18.76
N ASP A 10 18.61 -26.58 19.17
CA ASP A 10 19.62 -27.29 18.37
C ASP A 10 19.08 -27.73 17.00
N SER A 11 17.76 -27.91 16.89
CA SER A 11 17.04 -28.15 15.63
C SER A 11 16.91 -26.90 14.73
N GLY A 12 17.45 -25.75 15.15
CA GLY A 12 17.39 -24.47 14.43
C GLY A 12 16.09 -23.69 14.59
N LEU A 13 15.12 -24.24 15.33
CA LEU A 13 13.78 -23.67 15.48
C LEU A 13 13.78 -22.44 16.40
N PRO A 14 13.24 -21.28 15.96
CA PRO A 14 13.09 -20.10 16.80
C PRO A 14 11.96 -20.30 17.81
N VAL A 15 12.28 -20.10 19.09
CA VAL A 15 11.35 -20.22 20.21
C VAL A 15 11.38 -18.96 21.05
N LEU A 16 10.18 -18.49 21.41
CA LEU A 16 9.97 -17.45 22.40
C LEU A 16 9.60 -18.12 23.71
N ALA A 17 10.43 -17.96 24.74
CA ALA A 17 10.17 -18.50 26.07
C ALA A 17 9.91 -17.40 27.08
N THR A 18 9.03 -17.69 28.03
CA THR A 18 8.76 -16.85 29.19
C THR A 18 8.95 -17.65 30.46
N THR A 19 9.73 -17.11 31.38
CA THR A 19 9.96 -17.72 32.70
C THR A 19 9.20 -16.94 33.76
N LYS A 20 8.36 -17.64 34.52
CA LYS A 20 7.56 -17.08 35.62
C LYS A 20 7.88 -17.80 36.93
N ALA A 21 8.11 -17.05 37.99
CA ALA A 21 8.28 -17.62 39.32
C ALA A 21 6.94 -18.14 39.88
N ILE A 22 6.97 -19.31 40.51
CA ILE A 22 5.87 -19.87 41.30
C ILE A 22 6.13 -19.45 42.75
N TYR A 23 5.30 -18.54 43.25
CA TYR A 23 5.38 -18.08 44.63
C TYR A 23 4.63 -19.02 45.57
N ASN A 24 5.00 -18.99 46.86
CA ASN A 24 4.26 -19.70 47.88
C ASN A 24 3.01 -18.91 48.26
N GLU A 25 1.86 -19.38 47.81
CA GLU A 25 0.56 -18.83 48.17
C GLU A 25 -0.03 -19.59 49.36
N GLU A 26 -1.04 -19.02 50.03
CA GLU A 26 -1.71 -19.67 51.18
C GLU A 26 -2.13 -21.11 50.87
N SER A 27 -2.64 -21.34 49.66
CA SER A 27 -3.05 -22.66 49.17
C SER A 27 -1.90 -23.68 49.03
N CYS A 28 -0.64 -23.23 48.97
CA CYS A 28 0.53 -24.08 48.75
C CYS A 28 1.12 -24.61 50.07
N TYR A 29 1.16 -23.78 51.12
CA TYR A 29 1.65 -24.20 52.43
C TYR A 29 0.53 -24.67 53.37
N THR A 30 -0.75 -24.56 53.00
CA THR A 30 -1.89 -25.10 53.77
C THR A 30 -2.53 -26.35 53.14
N ALA A 31 -1.95 -26.90 52.07
CA ALA A 31 -2.55 -27.99 51.32
C ALA A 31 -2.64 -29.31 52.12
N ASP A 32 -3.79 -29.98 52.01
CA ASP A 32 -4.11 -31.20 52.75
C ASP A 32 -3.25 -32.42 52.34
N CYS A 33 -2.73 -32.42 51.10
CA CYS A 33 -2.01 -33.57 50.55
C CYS A 33 -0.47 -33.47 50.68
N HIS A 34 0.10 -32.26 50.74
CA HIS A 34 1.50 -32.02 51.10
C HIS A 34 1.71 -30.54 51.49
N HIS A 35 2.43 -30.27 52.59
CA HIS A 35 2.69 -28.92 53.08
C HIS A 35 4.08 -28.45 52.64
N HIS A 36 4.14 -27.25 52.05
CA HIS A 36 5.39 -26.52 51.85
C HIS A 36 5.68 -25.61 53.06
N ASN A 37 6.94 -25.24 53.28
CA ASN A 37 7.32 -24.38 54.41
C ASN A 37 6.80 -22.95 54.18
N GLU A 38 6.09 -22.36 55.16
CA GLU A 38 5.58 -20.98 55.10
C GLU A 38 6.68 -19.92 54.91
N LEU A 39 7.90 -20.18 55.39
CA LEU A 39 9.05 -19.28 55.26
C LEU A 39 9.66 -19.31 53.86
N GLN A 40 9.31 -20.30 53.03
CA GLN A 40 9.80 -20.40 51.67
C GLN A 40 8.93 -19.53 50.75
N SER A 41 9.48 -18.47 50.16
CA SER A 41 8.72 -17.52 49.33
C SER A 41 8.58 -17.91 47.86
N ILE A 42 9.50 -18.76 47.35
CA ILE A 42 9.53 -19.21 45.94
C ILE A 42 9.59 -20.74 45.93
N LEU A 43 8.62 -21.37 45.27
CA LEU A 43 8.55 -22.82 45.08
C LEU A 43 9.33 -23.29 43.85
N GLY A 44 9.46 -22.43 42.85
CA GLY A 44 10.22 -22.73 41.64
C GLY A 44 10.00 -21.73 40.51
N THR A 45 10.40 -22.13 39.31
CA THR A 45 10.22 -21.34 38.08
C THR A 45 9.55 -22.21 37.02
N LEU A 46 8.47 -21.71 36.43
CA LEU A 46 7.84 -22.27 35.26
C LEU A 46 8.43 -21.60 34.02
N ASP A 47 9.00 -22.38 33.11
CA ASP A 47 9.48 -21.89 31.82
C ASP A 47 8.61 -22.44 30.70
N VAL A 48 7.97 -21.57 29.93
CA VAL A 48 7.06 -21.93 28.82
C VAL A 48 7.64 -21.41 27.52
N GLY A 49 7.98 -22.32 26.60
CA GLY A 49 8.46 -22.00 25.26
C GLY A 49 7.37 -22.18 24.19
N LEU A 50 7.14 -21.16 23.37
CA LEU A 50 6.26 -21.20 22.20
C LEU A 50 7.08 -21.16 20.90
N SER A 51 6.73 -22.02 19.95
CA SER A 51 7.31 -22.01 18.59
C SER A 51 6.84 -20.78 17.81
N GLU A 52 7.79 -20.05 17.20
CA GLU A 52 7.47 -18.88 16.36
C GLU A 52 7.10 -19.26 14.92
N LEU A 53 7.28 -20.52 14.52
CA LEU A 53 6.98 -21.00 13.16
C LEU A 53 5.55 -20.72 12.68
N PRO A 54 4.49 -21.15 13.39
CA PRO A 54 3.11 -20.94 12.91
C PRO A 54 2.75 -19.46 12.81
N LEU A 55 3.36 -18.63 13.66
CA LEU A 55 3.18 -17.18 13.63
C LEU A 55 3.87 -16.57 12.40
N GLN A 56 5.13 -16.93 12.14
CA GLN A 56 5.87 -16.46 10.98
C GLN A 56 5.24 -16.92 9.66
N GLU A 57 4.73 -18.15 9.59
CA GLU A 57 4.05 -18.65 8.40
C GLU A 57 2.80 -17.83 8.09
N SER A 58 1.97 -17.58 9.11
CA SER A 58 0.78 -16.73 9.00
C SER A 58 1.13 -15.31 8.57
N LEU A 59 2.15 -14.69 9.18
CA LEU A 59 2.60 -13.35 8.80
C LEU A 59 3.18 -13.32 7.37
N SER A 60 3.91 -14.35 6.95
CA SER A 60 4.49 -14.42 5.62
C SER A 60 3.43 -14.53 4.52
N THR A 61 2.36 -15.29 4.77
CA THR A 61 1.26 -15.45 3.80
C THR A 61 0.46 -14.16 3.68
N MET A 62 0.17 -13.48 4.79
CA MET A 62 -0.47 -12.17 4.78
C MET A 62 0.42 -11.12 4.08
N GLY A 63 1.72 -11.09 4.39
CA GLY A 63 2.68 -10.18 3.78
C GLY A 63 2.78 -10.36 2.27
N LYS A 64 2.87 -11.60 1.78
CA LYS A 64 2.88 -11.90 0.34
C LYS A 64 1.61 -11.42 -0.37
N ARG A 65 0.44 -11.62 0.25
CA ARG A 65 -0.85 -11.14 -0.30
C ARG A 65 -0.89 -9.62 -0.37
N LEU A 66 -0.41 -8.93 0.67
CA LEU A 66 -0.36 -7.48 0.70
C LEU A 66 0.56 -6.94 -0.41
N VAL A 67 1.76 -7.49 -0.55
CA VAL A 67 2.71 -7.10 -1.61
C VAL A 67 2.09 -7.31 -3.00
N ALA A 68 1.46 -8.46 -3.24
CA ALA A 68 0.79 -8.74 -4.51
C ALA A 68 -0.33 -7.73 -4.79
N PHE A 69 -1.14 -7.41 -3.78
CA PHE A 69 -2.21 -6.43 -3.90
C PHE A 69 -1.68 -5.01 -4.17
N THR A 70 -0.62 -4.60 -3.48
CA THR A 70 0.05 -3.32 -3.72
C THR A 70 0.56 -3.21 -5.15
N ILE A 71 1.25 -4.23 -5.66
CA ILE A 71 1.76 -4.24 -7.05
C ILE A 71 0.61 -4.13 -8.05
N MET A 72 -0.46 -4.91 -7.85
CA MET A 72 -1.64 -4.88 -8.72
C MET A 72 -2.28 -3.49 -8.75
N LEU A 73 -2.48 -2.87 -7.59
CA LEU A 73 -3.00 -1.51 -7.50
C LEU A 73 -2.09 -0.48 -8.14
N THR A 74 -0.78 -0.57 -7.94
CA THR A 74 0.18 0.35 -8.55
C THR A 74 0.11 0.29 -10.06
N ILE A 75 0.08 -0.92 -10.65
CA ILE A 75 -0.06 -1.09 -12.10
C ILE A 75 -1.40 -0.52 -12.57
N LEU A 76 -2.49 -0.79 -11.84
CA LEU A 76 -3.82 -0.30 -12.19
C LEU A 76 -3.90 1.23 -12.17
N VAL A 77 -3.30 1.88 -11.16
CA VAL A 77 -3.26 3.33 -11.05
C VAL A 77 -2.42 3.95 -12.16
N ILE A 78 -1.22 3.42 -12.41
CA ILE A 78 -0.35 3.91 -13.50
C ILE A 78 -1.05 3.75 -14.84
N GLY A 79 -1.61 2.57 -15.11
CA GLY A 79 -2.36 2.29 -16.33
C GLY A 79 -3.60 3.18 -16.47
N GLY A 80 -4.36 3.36 -15.38
CA GLY A 80 -5.55 4.21 -15.36
C GLY A 80 -5.24 5.67 -15.63
N VAL A 81 -4.22 6.23 -14.97
CA VAL A 81 -3.77 7.61 -15.19
C VAL A 81 -3.24 7.78 -16.61
N ALA A 82 -2.42 6.85 -17.10
CA ALA A 82 -1.90 6.91 -18.47
C ALA A 82 -3.03 6.84 -19.51
N ALA A 83 -4.00 5.94 -19.35
CA ALA A 83 -5.15 5.83 -20.23
C ALA A 83 -6.01 7.11 -20.20
N LEU A 84 -6.26 7.66 -19.01
CA LEU A 84 -7.04 8.88 -18.84
C LEU A 84 -6.36 10.08 -19.51
N LEU A 85 -5.04 10.21 -19.35
CA LEU A 85 -4.23 11.24 -19.98
C LEU A 85 -4.25 11.10 -21.52
N GLN A 86 -4.08 9.88 -22.01
CA GLN A 86 -4.10 9.60 -23.45
C GLN A 86 -5.45 9.96 -24.08
N LEU A 87 -6.54 9.59 -23.43
CA LEU A 87 -7.89 9.83 -23.95
C LEU A 87 -8.32 11.30 -23.84
N ASN A 88 -8.00 11.97 -22.73
CA ASN A 88 -8.52 13.31 -22.45
C ASN A 88 -7.58 14.44 -22.86
N VAL A 89 -6.27 14.19 -22.99
CA VAL A 89 -5.29 15.25 -23.27
C VAL A 89 -4.54 14.96 -24.57
N VAL A 90 -3.88 13.81 -24.68
CA VAL A 90 -3.00 13.54 -25.83
C VAL A 90 -3.80 13.40 -27.12
N ALA A 91 -4.87 12.61 -27.13
CA ALA A 91 -5.69 12.42 -28.32
C ALA A 91 -6.37 13.72 -28.80
N PRO A 92 -6.99 14.54 -27.93
CA PRO A 92 -7.55 15.83 -28.34
C PRO A 92 -6.49 16.83 -28.81
N LEU A 93 -5.31 16.86 -28.19
CA LEU A 93 -4.20 17.72 -28.64
C LEU A 93 -3.68 17.35 -30.04
N ARG A 94 -3.59 16.05 -30.36
CA ARG A 94 -3.22 15.61 -31.71
C ARG A 94 -4.24 16.08 -32.75
N LYS A 95 -5.53 15.88 -32.48
CA LYS A 95 -6.61 16.38 -33.35
C LYS A 95 -6.56 17.89 -33.55
N LEU A 96 -6.24 18.64 -32.50
CA LEU A 96 -6.07 20.09 -32.61
C LEU A 96 -4.86 20.45 -33.48
N THR A 97 -3.74 19.77 -33.30
CA THR A 97 -2.51 20.01 -34.09
C THR A 97 -2.75 19.70 -35.56
N ASP A 98 -3.44 18.59 -35.86
CA ASP A 98 -3.81 18.20 -37.22
C ASP A 98 -4.74 19.25 -37.88
N TYR A 99 -5.72 19.77 -37.11
CA TYR A 99 -6.60 20.85 -37.57
C TYR A 99 -5.83 22.14 -37.87
N LEU A 100 -4.90 22.53 -37.00
CA LEU A 100 -4.08 23.73 -37.20
C LEU A 100 -3.18 23.60 -38.43
N HIS A 101 -2.63 22.40 -38.66
CA HIS A 101 -1.85 22.14 -39.84
C HIS A 101 -2.70 22.27 -41.12
N ALA A 102 -3.91 21.72 -41.15
CA ALA A 102 -4.82 21.85 -42.30
C ALA A 102 -5.16 23.33 -42.60
N VAL A 103 -5.51 24.10 -41.58
CA VAL A 103 -5.80 25.55 -41.71
C VAL A 103 -4.56 26.32 -42.20
N SER A 104 -3.35 25.96 -41.72
CA SER A 104 -2.11 26.63 -42.15
C SER A 104 -1.76 26.43 -43.62
N VAL A 105 -2.26 25.34 -44.24
CA VAL A 105 -2.05 25.01 -45.65
C VAL A 105 -3.22 25.54 -46.52
N GLY A 106 -4.17 26.26 -45.93
CA GLY A 106 -5.29 26.89 -46.64
C GLY A 106 -6.51 25.99 -46.85
N ASP A 107 -6.57 24.84 -46.16
CA ASP A 107 -7.77 24.00 -46.16
C ASP A 107 -8.70 24.42 -45.01
N ASP A 108 -9.77 25.12 -45.38
CA ASP A 108 -10.77 25.69 -44.48
C ASP A 108 -12.06 24.89 -44.37
N SER A 109 -12.09 23.68 -44.95
CA SER A 109 -13.28 22.83 -44.98
C SER A 109 -13.53 22.04 -43.68
N GLY A 110 -12.60 22.09 -42.73
CA GLY A 110 -12.67 21.33 -41.47
C GLY A 110 -13.51 21.99 -40.36
N GLU A 111 -14.41 21.22 -39.77
CA GLU A 111 -15.06 21.56 -38.49
C GLU A 111 -14.02 21.49 -37.35
N ALA A 112 -13.96 22.50 -36.48
CA ALA A 112 -12.98 22.46 -35.39
C ALA A 112 -13.36 21.36 -34.38
N PRO A 113 -12.37 20.62 -33.83
CA PRO A 113 -12.65 19.57 -32.86
C PRO A 113 -13.38 20.12 -31.63
N GLU A 114 -14.46 19.45 -31.21
CA GLU A 114 -15.11 19.74 -29.92
C GLU A 114 -14.16 19.35 -28.79
N LEU A 115 -13.48 20.36 -28.26
CA LEU A 115 -12.56 20.26 -27.14
C LEU A 115 -13.24 20.77 -25.87
N SER A 116 -13.00 20.08 -24.75
CA SER A 116 -13.51 20.43 -23.43
C SER A 116 -12.48 21.18 -22.58
N GLY A 117 -12.95 21.93 -21.57
CA GLY A 117 -12.07 22.64 -20.63
C GLY A 117 -11.23 23.76 -21.27
N GLU A 118 -9.99 23.92 -20.81
CA GLU A 118 -9.08 25.00 -21.24
C GLU A 118 -8.67 24.90 -22.72
N LEU A 119 -8.74 23.70 -23.32
CA LEU A 119 -8.46 23.49 -24.73
C LEU A 119 -9.43 24.26 -25.64
N LYS A 120 -10.68 24.47 -25.20
CA LYS A 120 -11.67 25.29 -25.91
C LYS A 120 -11.23 26.76 -26.01
N THR A 121 -10.60 27.28 -24.94
CA THR A 121 -10.09 28.65 -24.89
C THR A 121 -8.98 28.84 -25.92
N ILE A 122 -8.12 27.85 -26.11
CA ILE A 122 -7.05 27.86 -27.12
C ILE A 122 -7.64 27.91 -28.53
N VAL A 123 -8.63 27.06 -28.84
CA VAL A 123 -9.32 27.08 -30.15
C VAL A 123 -9.97 28.43 -30.41
N TYR A 124 -10.63 29.01 -29.41
CA TYR A 124 -11.26 30.32 -29.54
C TYR A 124 -10.24 31.44 -29.82
N ALA A 125 -9.09 31.42 -29.14
CA ALA A 125 -8.01 32.38 -29.36
C ALA A 125 -7.47 32.28 -30.80
N ILE A 126 -7.27 31.06 -31.31
CA ILE A 126 -6.76 30.84 -32.66
C ILE A 126 -7.77 31.33 -33.72
N ARG A 127 -9.06 30.98 -33.58
CA ARG A 127 -10.10 31.48 -34.50
C ARG A 127 -10.17 33.01 -34.50
N ARG A 128 -10.00 33.64 -33.34
CA ARG A 128 -9.99 35.11 -33.22
C ARG A 128 -8.81 35.73 -33.95
N ILE A 129 -7.62 35.14 -33.85
CA ILE A 129 -6.42 35.59 -34.58
C ILE A 129 -6.64 35.46 -36.08
N LYS A 130 -7.12 34.30 -36.55
CA LYS A 130 -7.42 34.08 -37.97
C LYS A 130 -8.41 35.12 -38.51
N LYS A 131 -9.53 35.34 -37.81
CA LYS A 131 -10.52 36.35 -38.19
C LYS A 131 -9.96 37.78 -38.21
N SER A 132 -8.91 38.06 -37.44
CA SER A 132 -8.23 39.36 -37.46
C SER A 132 -7.29 39.50 -38.66
N ILE A 133 -6.70 38.40 -39.14
CA ILE A 133 -5.82 38.36 -40.32
C ILE A 133 -6.67 38.53 -41.58
N ASP A 134 -7.77 37.79 -41.72
CA ASP A 134 -8.73 37.91 -42.85
C ASP A 134 -9.37 39.31 -42.96
N LYS A 135 -9.27 40.15 -41.92
CA LYS A 135 -9.83 41.51 -41.92
C LYS A 135 -8.78 42.57 -42.33
N HIS A 136 -7.52 42.17 -42.52
CA HIS A 136 -6.41 43.06 -42.88
C HIS A 136 -5.80 42.77 -44.25
N ASP A 137 -6.23 41.69 -44.92
CA ASP A 137 -6.15 41.51 -46.37
C ASP A 137 -7.48 41.93 -47.04
#